data_AF-A0A858Q7P7-F1
#
_entry.id   AF-A0A858Q7P7-F1
#
_cell.length_a   1.000
_cell.length_b   1.000
_cell.length_c   1.000
_cell.angle_alpha   90.00
_cell.angle_beta   90.00
_cell.angle_gamma   90.00
#
_symmetry.space_group_name_H-M   'P 1'
#
loop_
_entity.id
_entity.type
_entity.pdbx_description
1 polymer ?
#
loop_
_entity_poly.entity_id
_entity_poly.type
_entity_poly.pdbx_seq_one_letter_code
_entity_poly.pdbx_strand_id
1 'polypeptide(L)'
;MKISDFLEFSQADKKLWIAIAVVCGIAILLLSVFATTSPFYWIERFGIAILEMFVPGYLITKLFFDKMAFSERPISLKFIVIEPEIIDKAMVSVTLSVATVQTLYFLATYLRTYGLNVDEDVISSDKLAVAIVLLVIAGAFGIKYYLLRKKSSTPAS
;
A
#
# COMPACT_ATOMS: atom_id res chain seq x y z
N MET A 1 16.30 -17.59 -3.34
CA MET A 1 15.57 -16.56 -2.58
C MET A 1 14.21 -17.13 -2.26
N LYS A 2 13.89 -17.27 -0.97
CA LYS A 2 12.65 -17.91 -0.50
C LYS A 2 11.56 -16.84 -0.38
N ILE A 3 10.29 -17.26 -0.40
CA ILE A 3 9.16 -16.34 -0.19
C ILE A 3 9.22 -15.66 1.19
N SER A 4 9.74 -16.39 2.19
CA SER A 4 9.97 -15.89 3.55
C SER A 4 10.81 -14.62 3.56
N ASP A 5 11.79 -14.52 2.66
CA ASP A 5 12.73 -13.39 2.60
C ASP A 5 12.02 -12.08 2.19
N PHE A 6 10.84 -12.15 1.57
CA PHE A 6 10.02 -10.95 1.23
C PHE A 6 9.12 -10.48 2.38
N LEU A 7 8.84 -11.36 3.34
CA LEU A 7 8.02 -11.02 4.50
C LEU A 7 8.85 -10.43 5.63
N GLU A 8 10.18 -10.58 5.58
CA GLU A 8 11.08 -9.94 6.55
C GLU A 8 11.05 -8.42 6.44
N PHE A 9 10.87 -7.74 7.56
CA PHE A 9 10.87 -6.28 7.62
C PHE A 9 12.30 -5.77 7.79
N SER A 10 12.78 -5.03 6.79
CA SER A 10 14.03 -4.27 6.89
C SER A 10 13.92 -3.18 7.95
N GLN A 11 15.07 -2.60 8.36
CA GLN A 11 15.06 -1.44 9.25
C GLN A 11 14.34 -0.23 8.62
N ALA A 12 14.48 -0.05 7.30
CA ALA A 12 13.75 0.97 6.55
C ALA A 12 12.23 0.73 6.59
N ASP A 13 11.77 -0.52 6.45
CA ASP A 13 10.35 -0.87 6.57
C ASP A 13 9.81 -0.54 7.97
N LYS A 14 10.55 -0.92 9.02
CA LYS A 14 10.15 -0.62 10.41
C LYS A 14 10.00 0.88 10.63
N LYS A 15 10.99 1.68 10.19
CA LYS A 15 10.95 3.14 10.31
C LYS A 15 9.78 3.74 9.53
N LEU A 16 9.50 3.25 8.32
CA LEU A 16 8.36 3.67 7.50
C LEU A 16 7.03 3.45 8.23
N TRP A 17 6.79 2.23 8.71
CA TRP A 17 5.55 1.88 9.40
C TRP A 17 5.38 2.62 10.73
N ILE A 18 6.48 2.86 11.46
CA ILE A 18 6.47 3.71 12.65
C ILE A 18 6.09 5.15 12.29
N ALA A 19 6.65 5.72 11.22
CA ALA A 19 6.31 7.06 10.77
C ALA A 19 4.83 7.19 10.41
N ILE A 20 4.26 6.21 9.69
CA ILE A 20 2.83 6.15 9.38
C ILE A 20 2.01 6.06 10.66
N ALA A 21 2.36 5.17 11.59
CA ALA A 21 1.65 5.01 12.86
C ALA A 21 1.66 6.30 13.70
N VAL A 22 2.78 7.02 13.75
CA VAL A 22 2.90 8.31 14.45
C VAL A 22 2.00 9.36 13.81
N VAL A 23 2.06 9.52 12.49
CA VAL A 23 1.23 10.50 11.77
C VAL A 23 -0.26 10.19 11.95
N CYS A 24 -0.65 8.92 11.80
CA CYS A 24 -2.03 8.49 12.02
C CYS A 24 -2.46 8.69 13.48
N GLY A 25 -1.61 8.39 14.46
CA GLY A 25 -1.91 8.60 15.86
C GLY A 25 -2.18 10.07 16.19
N ILE A 26 -1.34 10.98 15.67
CA ILE A 26 -1.55 12.42 15.83
C ILE A 26 -2.87 12.85 15.17
N ALA A 27 -3.12 12.41 13.93
CA ALA A 27 -4.35 12.76 13.22
C ALA A 27 -5.61 12.24 13.92
N ILE A 28 -5.59 10.99 14.42
CA ILE A 28 -6.67 10.38 15.19
C ILE A 28 -6.94 11.19 16.45
N LEU A 29 -5.91 11.54 17.22
CA LEU A 29 -6.09 12.34 18.44
C LEU A 29 -6.71 13.70 18.14
N LEU A 30 -6.19 14.43 17.15
CA LEU A 30 -6.71 15.73 16.75
C LEU A 30 -8.17 15.62 16.29
N LEU A 31 -8.48 14.70 15.38
CA LEU A 31 -9.84 14.51 14.89
C LEU A 31 -10.81 14.06 15.98
N SER A 32 -10.36 13.24 16.94
CA SER A 32 -11.20 12.82 18.07
C SER A 32 -11.58 14.02 18.95
N VAL A 33 -10.62 14.91 19.21
CA VAL A 33 -10.84 16.12 20.02
C VAL A 33 -11.73 17.12 19.29
N PHE A 34 -11.43 17.42 18.02
CA PHE A 34 -12.16 18.46 17.27
C PHE A 34 -13.53 17.99 16.76
N ALA A 35 -13.66 16.75 16.32
CA ALA A 35 -14.92 16.20 15.85
C ALA A 35 -15.76 15.59 16.99
N THR A 36 -15.31 15.68 18.24
CA THR A 36 -15.99 15.11 19.43
C THR A 36 -16.44 13.66 19.24
N THR A 37 -15.66 12.90 18.48
CA THR A 37 -15.98 11.53 18.05
C THR A 37 -14.98 10.57 18.68
N SER A 38 -15.43 9.35 19.00
CA SER A 38 -14.58 8.32 19.60
C SER A 38 -13.31 8.06 18.77
N PRO A 39 -12.12 7.93 19.38
CA PRO A 39 -10.90 7.61 18.66
C PRO A 39 -10.97 6.26 17.94
N PHE A 40 -11.77 5.31 18.44
CA PHE A 40 -11.97 4.01 17.80
C PHE A 40 -12.60 4.12 16.40
N TYR A 41 -13.50 5.09 16.21
CA TYR A 41 -14.10 5.37 14.91
C TYR A 41 -13.06 5.82 13.87
N TRP A 42 -12.12 6.67 14.29
CA TRP A 42 -11.05 7.14 13.42
C TRP A 42 -10.00 6.05 13.18
N ILE A 43 -9.68 5.23 14.18
CA ILE A 43 -8.78 4.09 14.04
C ILE A 43 -9.26 3.15 12.93
N GLU A 44 -10.55 2.81 12.92
CA GLU A 44 -11.14 1.94 11.89
C GLU A 44 -10.97 2.54 10.49
N ARG A 45 -11.33 3.83 10.31
CA ARG A 45 -11.23 4.51 9.02
C ARG A 45 -9.80 4.66 8.53
N PHE A 46 -8.86 5.01 9.40
CA PHE A 46 -7.44 5.06 9.03
C PHE A 46 -6.90 3.65 8.70
N GLY A 47 -7.34 2.62 9.41
CA GLY A 47 -7.00 1.23 9.12
C GLY A 47 -7.43 0.82 7.71
N ILE A 48 -8.69 1.08 7.36
CA ILE A 48 -9.23 0.81 6.01
C ILE A 48 -8.48 1.64 4.96
N ALA A 49 -8.29 2.95 5.20
CA ALA A 49 -7.59 3.82 4.26
C ALA A 49 -6.14 3.35 4.00
N ILE A 50 -5.40 2.94 5.03
CA ILE A 50 -4.05 2.40 4.86
C ILE A 50 -4.10 1.08 4.08
N LEU A 51 -5.04 0.19 4.39
CA LEU A 51 -5.21 -1.09 3.71
C LEU A 51 -5.50 -0.92 2.22
N GLU A 52 -6.30 0.08 1.83
CA GLU A 52 -6.69 0.29 0.44
C GLU A 52 -5.71 1.17 -0.33
N MET A 53 -5.22 2.24 0.30
CA MET A 53 -4.44 3.28 -0.39
C MET A 53 -2.93 3.09 -0.27
N PHE A 54 -2.45 2.27 0.66
CA PHE A 54 -1.02 2.15 0.91
C PHE A 54 -0.50 0.72 0.85
N VAL A 55 -1.15 -0.24 1.52
CA VAL A 55 -0.67 -1.63 1.62
C VAL A 55 -0.38 -2.28 0.26
N PRO A 56 -1.24 -2.18 -0.77
CA PRO A 56 -1.02 -2.89 -2.03
C PRO A 56 0.20 -2.33 -2.76
N GLY A 57 0.30 -1.01 -2.85
CA GLY A 57 1.46 -0.35 -3.41
C GLY A 57 2.74 -0.61 -2.60
N TYR A 58 2.67 -0.62 -1.27
CA TYR A 58 3.79 -0.99 -0.41
C TYR A 58 4.30 -2.40 -0.68
N LEU A 59 3.40 -3.37 -0.80
CA LEU A 59 3.76 -4.75 -1.09
C LEU A 59 4.41 -4.88 -2.47
N ILE A 60 3.92 -4.16 -3.49
CA ILE A 60 4.56 -4.14 -4.81
C ILE A 60 5.96 -3.50 -4.70
N THR A 61 6.09 -2.36 -4.02
CA THR A 61 7.39 -1.70 -3.80
C THR A 61 8.36 -2.66 -3.11
N LYS A 62 7.92 -3.35 -2.06
CA LYS A 62 8.75 -4.32 -1.34
C LYS A 62 9.12 -5.52 -2.21
N LEU A 63 8.19 -6.05 -2.99
CA LEU A 63 8.44 -7.24 -3.81
C LEU A 63 9.37 -6.95 -4.98
N PHE A 64 9.28 -5.77 -5.61
CA PHE A 64 9.98 -5.49 -6.87
C PHE A 64 11.08 -4.44 -6.75
N PHE A 65 11.02 -3.59 -5.73
CA PHE A 65 11.76 -2.33 -5.67
C PHE A 65 12.36 -2.04 -4.29
N ASP A 66 12.61 -3.08 -3.48
CA ASP A 66 12.99 -2.95 -2.07
C ASP A 66 14.25 -2.08 -1.81
N LYS A 67 15.15 -2.02 -2.80
CA LYS A 67 16.44 -1.30 -2.72
C LYS A 67 16.48 -0.01 -3.54
N MET A 68 15.33 0.54 -3.93
CA MET A 68 15.31 1.80 -4.69
C MET A 68 15.56 2.99 -3.76
N ALA A 69 16.56 3.80 -4.12
CA ALA A 69 16.87 5.09 -3.51
C ALA A 69 17.10 6.09 -4.65
N PHE A 70 16.23 7.07 -4.78
CA PHE A 70 16.31 8.12 -5.80
C PHE A 70 16.66 9.47 -5.18
N SER A 71 16.25 9.71 -3.94
CA SER A 71 16.56 10.92 -3.20
C SER A 71 17.94 10.84 -2.58
N GLU A 72 18.72 11.91 -2.76
CA GLU A 72 20.10 11.99 -2.26
C GLU A 72 20.18 12.52 -0.83
N ARG A 73 19.12 13.16 -0.31
CA ARG A 73 19.18 13.92 0.95
C ARG A 73 18.20 13.38 2.00
N PRO A 74 18.67 13.09 3.23
CA PRO A 74 17.78 12.76 4.34
C PRO A 74 16.99 14.00 4.80
N ILE A 75 15.76 13.78 5.27
CA ILE A 75 14.98 14.82 5.94
C ILE A 75 15.25 14.71 7.43
N SER A 76 15.79 15.78 8.01
CA SER A 76 16.04 15.85 9.46
C SER A 76 15.02 16.77 10.12
N LEU A 77 14.10 16.19 10.88
CA LEU A 77 13.27 16.89 11.86
C LEU A 77 14.01 16.90 13.21
N LYS A 78 13.71 17.90 14.05
CA LYS A 78 14.41 18.17 15.33
C LYS A 78 14.57 16.94 16.26
N PHE A 79 13.74 15.91 16.09
CA PHE A 79 13.76 14.67 16.88
C PHE A 79 13.80 13.38 16.04
N ILE A 80 13.73 13.46 14.70
CA ILE A 80 13.61 12.30 13.81
C ILE A 80 14.41 12.56 12.53
N VAL A 81 15.32 11.63 12.19
CA VAL A 81 16.00 11.60 10.88
C VAL A 81 15.31 10.56 10.00
N ILE A 82 14.77 11.00 8.87
CA ILE A 82 14.14 10.16 7.86
C ILE A 82 15.12 9.99 6.71
N GLU A 83 15.56 8.76 6.52
CA GLU A 83 16.44 8.39 5.40
C GLU A 83 15.70 8.49 4.06
N PRO A 84 16.38 8.90 2.98
CA PRO A 84 15.75 9.11 1.67
C PRO A 84 15.04 7.86 1.15
N GLU A 85 15.61 6.68 1.38
CA GLU A 85 15.02 5.38 1.03
C GLU A 85 13.61 5.19 1.60
N ILE A 86 13.34 5.73 2.79
CA ILE A 86 12.03 5.62 3.45
C ILE A 86 11.00 6.49 2.72
N ILE A 87 11.41 7.68 2.30
CA ILE A 87 10.55 8.64 1.61
C ILE A 87 10.24 8.13 0.21
N ASP A 88 11.27 7.67 -0.51
CA ASP A 88 11.12 7.12 -1.85
C ASP A 88 10.23 5.88 -1.81
N LYS A 89 10.46 4.98 -0.84
CA LYS A 89 9.60 3.80 -0.63
C LYS A 89 8.16 4.22 -0.34
N ALA A 90 7.92 5.24 0.49
CA ALA A 90 6.56 5.74 0.73
C ALA A 90 5.90 6.31 -0.53
N MET A 91 6.62 7.16 -1.28
CA MET A 91 6.12 7.81 -2.49
C MET A 91 5.82 6.81 -3.60
N VAL A 92 6.73 5.87 -3.85
CA VAL A 92 6.53 4.80 -4.84
C VAL A 92 5.37 3.92 -4.44
N SER A 93 5.21 3.61 -3.15
CA SER A 93 4.08 2.82 -2.64
C SER A 93 2.75 3.52 -2.89
N VAL A 94 2.63 4.82 -2.57
CA VAL A 94 1.39 5.58 -2.85
C VAL A 94 1.12 5.63 -4.35
N THR A 95 2.14 5.92 -5.16
CA THR A 95 2.01 6.01 -6.63
C THR A 95 1.55 4.69 -7.23
N LEU A 96 2.16 3.58 -6.82
CA LEU A 96 1.77 2.25 -7.27
C LEU A 96 0.37 1.88 -6.82
N SER A 97 -0.03 2.24 -5.59
CA SER A 97 -1.38 1.96 -5.11
C SER A 97 -2.43 2.75 -5.90
N VAL A 98 -2.15 4.01 -6.26
CA VAL A 98 -3.03 4.79 -7.14
C VAL A 98 -3.12 4.15 -8.52
N ALA A 99 -1.98 3.82 -9.14
CA ALA A 99 -1.95 3.25 -10.47
C ALA A 99 -2.58 1.85 -10.57
N THR A 100 -2.53 1.06 -9.49
CA THR A 100 -3.04 -0.32 -9.49
C THR A 100 -4.42 -0.45 -8.87
N VAL A 101 -4.66 0.10 -7.69
CA VAL A 101 -5.93 -0.07 -6.98
C VAL A 101 -6.94 0.99 -7.41
N GLN A 102 -6.57 2.28 -7.35
CA GLN A 102 -7.52 3.37 -7.59
C GLN A 102 -7.95 3.42 -9.07
N THR A 103 -7.03 3.19 -10.00
CA THR A 103 -7.37 3.10 -11.42
C THR A 103 -8.31 1.92 -11.72
N LEU A 104 -8.05 0.74 -11.13
CA LEU A 104 -8.94 -0.42 -11.32
C LEU A 104 -10.31 -0.20 -10.66
N TYR A 105 -10.34 0.42 -9.48
CA TYR A 105 -11.58 0.74 -8.79
C TYR A 105 -12.42 1.75 -9.59
N PHE A 106 -11.79 2.80 -10.12
CA PHE A 106 -12.43 3.74 -11.03
C PHE A 106 -12.98 3.04 -12.27
N LEU A 107 -12.18 2.20 -12.92
CA LEU A 107 -12.62 1.49 -14.13
C LEU A 107 -13.77 0.52 -13.85
N ALA A 108 -13.70 -0.22 -12.74
CA ALA A 108 -14.75 -1.16 -12.33
C ALA A 108 -16.06 -0.43 -12.00
N THR A 109 -15.97 0.71 -11.30
CA THR A 109 -17.13 1.55 -10.99
C THR A 109 -17.71 2.15 -12.26
N TYR A 110 -16.87 2.69 -13.15
CA TYR A 110 -17.29 3.26 -14.42
C TYR A 110 -17.98 2.23 -15.33
N LEU A 111 -17.38 1.04 -15.50
CA LEU A 111 -17.96 -0.05 -16.31
C LEU A 111 -19.27 -0.55 -15.72
N ARG A 112 -19.37 -0.64 -14.40
CA ARG A 112 -20.61 -1.04 -13.74
C ARG A 112 -21.73 -0.03 -14.00
N THR A 113 -21.47 1.25 -13.76
CA THR A 113 -22.48 2.31 -13.87
C THR A 113 -22.90 2.55 -15.31
N TYR A 114 -21.96 2.63 -16.24
CA TYR A 114 -22.23 3.05 -17.62
C TYR A 114 -22.19 1.92 -18.65
N GLY A 115 -21.47 0.83 -18.37
CA GLY A 115 -21.33 -0.31 -19.28
C GLY A 115 -22.36 -1.41 -19.04
N LEU A 116 -22.75 -1.63 -17.78
CA LEU A 116 -23.60 -2.75 -17.38
C LEU A 116 -24.96 -2.33 -16.79
N ASN A 117 -25.17 -1.04 -16.50
CA ASN A 117 -26.37 -0.51 -15.82
C ASN A 117 -26.74 -1.33 -14.57
N VAL A 118 -25.73 -1.76 -13.80
CA VAL A 118 -25.94 -2.53 -12.57
C VAL A 118 -25.98 -1.56 -11.41
N ASP A 119 -27.15 -1.45 -10.77
CA ASP A 119 -27.38 -0.57 -9.64
C ASP A 119 -26.42 -0.86 -8.46
N GLU A 120 -26.18 0.17 -7.65
CA GLU A 120 -25.17 0.19 -6.59
C GLU A 120 -25.42 -0.86 -5.47
N ASP A 121 -26.66 -1.32 -5.37
CA ASP A 121 -27.21 -2.31 -4.44
C ASP A 121 -26.78 -3.76 -4.73
N VAL A 122 -26.41 -4.11 -5.97
CA VAL A 122 -26.01 -5.49 -6.33
C VAL A 122 -24.57 -5.82 -5.90
N ILE A 123 -23.65 -4.86 -5.93
CA ILE A 123 -22.25 -5.01 -5.50
C ILE A 123 -21.90 -3.81 -4.61
N SER A 124 -21.73 -3.99 -3.31
CA SER A 124 -21.32 -2.87 -2.45
C SER A 124 -19.92 -2.37 -2.83
N SER A 125 -19.76 -1.05 -2.92
CA SER A 125 -18.51 -0.37 -3.29
C SER A 125 -17.31 -0.79 -2.41
N ASP A 126 -17.52 -0.96 -1.10
CA ASP A 126 -16.47 -1.43 -0.18
C ASP A 126 -15.97 -2.84 -0.51
N LYS A 127 -16.89 -3.77 -0.84
CA LYS A 127 -16.50 -5.14 -1.24
C LYS A 127 -15.74 -5.14 -2.56
N LEU A 128 -16.10 -4.25 -3.48
CA LEU A 128 -15.39 -4.11 -4.76
C LEU A 128 -13.96 -3.59 -4.51
N ALA A 129 -13.79 -2.57 -3.66
CA ALA A 129 -12.49 -2.04 -3.29
C ALA A 129 -11.61 -3.13 -2.65
N VAL A 130 -12.13 -3.86 -1.66
CA VAL A 130 -11.41 -4.96 -1.00
C VAL A 130 -11.06 -6.08 -1.99
N ALA A 131 -11.97 -6.45 -2.90
CA ALA A 131 -11.70 -7.47 -3.91
C ALA A 131 -10.55 -7.05 -4.85
N ILE A 132 -10.52 -5.79 -5.27
CA ILE A 132 -9.44 -5.25 -6.12
C ILE A 132 -8.12 -5.25 -5.35
N VAL A 133 -8.12 -4.81 -4.09
CA VAL A 133 -6.94 -4.87 -3.21
C VAL A 133 -6.36 -6.28 -3.14
N LEU A 134 -7.21 -7.28 -2.86
CA LEU A 134 -6.79 -8.68 -2.80
C LEU A 134 -6.25 -9.17 -4.15
N LEU A 135 -6.90 -8.80 -5.26
CA LEU A 135 -6.47 -9.18 -6.60
C LEU A 135 -5.11 -8.58 -6.96
N VAL A 136 -4.88 -7.31 -6.64
CA VAL A 136 -3.60 -6.63 -6.87
C VAL A 136 -2.49 -7.28 -6.05
N ILE A 137 -2.74 -7.57 -4.78
CA ILE A 137 -1.78 -8.26 -3.91
C ILE A 137 -1.47 -9.66 -4.45
N ALA A 138 -2.51 -10.45 -4.74
CA ALA A 138 -2.35 -11.81 -5.27
C ALA A 138 -1.60 -11.82 -6.62
N GLY A 139 -1.90 -10.87 -7.51
CA GLY A 139 -1.21 -10.68 -8.78
C GLY A 139 0.27 -10.34 -8.59
N ALA A 140 0.59 -9.41 -7.71
CA ALA A 140 1.97 -9.03 -7.41
C ALA A 140 2.80 -10.21 -6.88
N PHE A 141 2.26 -10.96 -5.91
CA PHE A 141 2.90 -12.16 -5.39
C PHE A 141 3.01 -13.26 -6.46
N GLY A 142 1.96 -13.47 -7.26
CA GLY A 142 1.94 -14.45 -8.34
C GLY A 142 2.99 -14.18 -9.41
N ILE A 143 3.11 -12.93 -9.87
CA ILE A 143 4.13 -12.50 -10.83
C ILE A 143 5.53 -12.71 -10.24
N LYS A 144 5.75 -12.29 -8.99
CA LYS A 144 7.06 -12.44 -8.35
C LYS A 144 7.44 -13.92 -8.21
N TYR A 145 6.50 -14.76 -7.77
CA TYR A 145 6.70 -16.20 -7.67
C TYR A 145 7.06 -16.83 -9.02
N TYR A 146 6.33 -16.48 -10.08
CA TYR A 146 6.60 -16.95 -11.43
C TYR A 146 8.02 -16.56 -11.91
N LEU A 147 8.43 -15.31 -11.69
CA LEU A 147 9.77 -14.83 -12.06
C LEU A 147 10.88 -15.56 -11.30
N LEU A 148 10.68 -15.84 -10.01
CA LEU A 148 11.65 -16.60 -9.21
C LEU A 148 11.77 -18.05 -9.70
N ARG A 149 10.65 -18.70 -10.00
CA ARG A 149 10.64 -20.06 -10.54
C ARG A 149 11.37 -20.12 -11.89
N LYS A 150 11.12 -19.16 -12.79
CA LYS A 150 11.80 -19.05 -14.08
C LYS A 150 13.32 -18.88 -13.90
N LYS A 151 13.75 -18.02 -12.97
CA LYS A 151 15.18 -17.79 -12.69
C LYS A 151 15.89 -19.04 -12.16
N SER A 152 15.22 -19.88 -11.38
CA SER A 152 15.79 -21.15 -10.92
C SER A 152 15.87 -22.24 -11.99
N SER A 153 15.04 -22.16 -13.04
CA SER A 153 14.98 -23.16 -14.11
C SER A 153 15.87 -22.86 -15.32
N THR A 154 16.43 -21.66 -15.43
CA THR A 154 17.37 -21.31 -16.51
C THR A 154 18.80 -21.56 -16.04
N PRO A 155 19.55 -22.52 -16.61
CA PRO A 155 20.97 -22.68 -16.31
C PRO A 155 21.72 -21.42 -16.75
N ALA A 156 22.63 -20.94 -15.91
CA ALA A 156 23.51 -19.83 -16.24
C ALA A 156 24.37 -20.25 -17.44
N SER A 157 24.15 -19.60 -18.59
CA SER A 157 24.99 -19.68 -19.79
C SER A 157 26.21 -18.78 -19.63
#